data_AF-A0A952SLB6-F1
#
_entry.id   AF-A0A952SLB6-F1
#
_cell.length_a   1.000
_cell.length_b   1.000
_cell.length_c   1.000
_cell.angle_alpha   90.00
_cell.angle_beta   90.00
_cell.angle_gamma   90.00
#
_symmetry.space_group_name_H-M   'P 1'
#
loop_
_entity.id
_entity.type
_entity.pdbx_description
1 polymer ?
#
loop_
_entity_poly.entity_id
_entity_poly.type
_entity_poly.pdbx_seq_one_letter_code
_entity_poly.pdbx_strand_id
1 'polypeptide(L)'
;MRLTQVAVAHVLFIVLMAPAVHADDPCMGDDEKKAALSQSAALQKAEQAGQPAALFVAYMQIMADDCMDRYDKNAVARAKTNIPKLGRDLAQAAEAKGALYSPDPVRATGQTTAFRYYEALRDYHEANRVLLKAVQAKPDDLRMFEAAWNIDNGRYGPVDPATGSRQPYSSPPAFRQELVKMASMNADRLMKAEERDAQGLTGNIGELGKASTQSIEKLRSAAIWMKYLPSGDKPARDRAEQRGDTIMKRPDPTFTQSQAMMYYEFAGSPKTKDMAAQIRHKSEVSQRAMEKAGESMKGMFNQKSEAEQKQFDKKKADLEKELGF
;
A
#
# COMPACT_ATOMS: atom_id res chain seq x y z
N MET A 1 -55.31 -20.83 85.55
CA MET A 1 -55.57 -19.38 85.44
C MET A 1 -54.47 -18.77 84.57
N ARG A 2 -54.87 -18.15 83.43
CA ARG A 2 -54.20 -17.08 82.64
C ARG A 2 -52.73 -17.28 82.18
N LEU A 3 -52.52 -17.38 80.85
CA LEU A 3 -51.91 -16.37 79.92
C LEU A 3 -50.39 -16.21 80.15
N THR A 4 -49.48 -16.36 79.17
CA THR A 4 -49.42 -15.67 77.87
C THR A 4 -48.48 -16.32 76.83
N GLN A 5 -48.79 -16.05 75.56
CA GLN A 5 -48.07 -16.30 74.29
C GLN A 5 -46.63 -15.75 74.20
N VAL A 6 -45.79 -16.38 73.37
CA VAL A 6 -44.92 -15.70 72.38
C VAL A 6 -44.83 -16.56 71.11
N ALA A 7 -44.98 -15.91 69.96
CA ALA A 7 -45.07 -16.45 68.61
C ALA A 7 -43.71 -16.85 68.01
N VAL A 8 -43.70 -17.92 67.21
CA VAL A 8 -42.56 -18.36 66.39
C VAL A 8 -42.82 -17.92 64.95
N ALA A 9 -41.98 -17.03 64.41
CA ALA A 9 -42.01 -16.62 63.02
C ALA A 9 -41.30 -17.67 62.14
N HIS A 10 -42.02 -18.28 61.19
CA HIS A 10 -41.43 -19.06 60.11
C HIS A 10 -41.24 -18.14 58.90
N VAL A 11 -39.98 -17.87 58.54
CA VAL A 11 -39.61 -17.16 57.32
C VAL A 11 -39.78 -18.12 56.14
N LEU A 12 -40.78 -17.88 55.29
CA LEU A 12 -40.89 -18.52 53.98
C LEU A 12 -39.83 -17.92 53.04
N PHE A 13 -38.92 -18.77 52.55
CA PHE A 13 -38.10 -18.46 51.38
C PHE A 13 -38.97 -18.58 50.12
N ILE A 14 -39.37 -17.44 49.56
CA ILE A 14 -39.92 -17.39 48.20
C ILE A 14 -38.74 -17.24 47.24
N VAL A 15 -38.37 -18.34 46.59
CA VAL A 15 -37.49 -18.31 45.42
C VAL A 15 -38.30 -17.74 44.27
N LEU A 16 -38.10 -16.45 43.98
CA LEU A 16 -38.54 -15.82 42.74
C LEU A 16 -37.73 -16.43 41.60
N MET A 17 -38.29 -17.47 40.96
CA MET A 17 -37.90 -17.86 39.61
C MET A 17 -38.25 -16.68 38.69
N ALA A 18 -37.25 -15.88 38.33
CA ALA A 18 -37.40 -14.95 37.23
C ALA A 18 -37.83 -15.74 35.98
N PRO A 19 -38.81 -15.26 35.19
CA PRO A 19 -39.14 -15.92 33.95
C PRO A 19 -37.89 -15.93 33.07
N ALA A 20 -37.58 -17.10 32.51
CA ALA A 20 -36.58 -17.23 31.47
C ALA A 20 -36.92 -16.20 30.38
N VAL A 21 -36.06 -15.20 30.22
CA VAL A 21 -36.11 -14.27 29.10
C VAL A 21 -35.95 -15.16 27.86
N HIS A 22 -37.05 -15.38 27.13
CA HIS A 22 -36.97 -15.90 25.78
C HIS A 22 -36.04 -14.95 25.02
N ALA A 23 -34.97 -15.48 24.45
CA ALA A 23 -34.24 -14.75 23.43
C ALA A 23 -35.28 -14.42 22.35
N ASP A 24 -35.64 -13.15 22.22
CA ASP A 24 -36.55 -12.67 21.19
C ASP A 24 -36.02 -13.19 19.85
N ASP A 25 -36.80 -14.05 19.18
CA ASP A 25 -36.49 -14.48 17.83
C ASP A 25 -36.45 -13.21 16.97
N PRO A 26 -35.26 -12.83 16.46
CA PRO A 26 -35.06 -11.53 15.81
C PRO A 26 -35.93 -11.37 14.57
N CYS A 27 -36.48 -12.47 14.05
CA CYS A 27 -37.36 -12.46 12.91
C CYS A 27 -38.85 -12.37 13.27
N MET A 28 -39.24 -12.08 14.52
CA MET A 28 -40.66 -11.98 14.92
C MET A 28 -41.23 -10.56 14.95
N GLY A 29 -40.44 -9.53 14.65
CA GLY A 29 -40.95 -8.16 14.57
C GLY A 29 -41.70 -7.86 13.26
N ASP A 30 -42.64 -6.92 13.34
CA ASP A 30 -43.45 -6.48 12.20
C ASP A 30 -42.60 -5.79 11.11
N ASP A 31 -41.51 -5.15 11.51
CA ASP A 31 -40.59 -4.47 10.59
C ASP A 31 -39.80 -5.48 9.75
N GLU A 32 -39.30 -6.56 10.36
CA GLU A 32 -38.62 -7.66 9.67
C GLU A 32 -39.55 -8.36 8.70
N LYS A 33 -40.80 -8.63 9.12
CA LYS A 33 -41.84 -9.16 8.24
C LYS A 33 -42.08 -8.26 7.04
N LYS A 34 -42.25 -6.95 7.27
CA LYS A 34 -42.49 -5.98 6.20
C LYS A 34 -41.29 -5.87 5.25
N ALA A 35 -40.07 -5.88 5.78
CA ALA A 35 -38.85 -5.86 4.99
C ALA A 35 -38.72 -7.11 4.11
N ALA A 36 -38.91 -8.31 4.68
CA ALA A 36 -38.85 -9.58 3.96
C ALA A 36 -39.92 -9.66 2.84
N LEU A 37 -41.15 -9.25 3.12
CA LEU A 37 -42.21 -9.19 2.11
C LEU A 37 -41.91 -8.17 1.00
N SER A 38 -41.32 -7.03 1.35
CA SER A 38 -40.87 -6.04 0.36
C SER A 38 -39.77 -6.60 -0.53
N GLN A 39 -38.82 -7.36 0.02
CA GLN A 39 -37.78 -8.03 -0.76
C GLN A 39 -38.34 -9.12 -1.66
N SER A 40 -39.29 -9.93 -1.19
CA SER A 40 -40.00 -10.91 -2.03
C SER A 40 -40.72 -10.23 -3.20
N ALA A 41 -41.42 -9.12 -2.96
CA ALA A 41 -42.06 -8.35 -4.01
C ALA A 41 -41.04 -7.75 -5.00
N ALA A 42 -39.87 -7.30 -4.53
CA ALA A 42 -38.79 -6.83 -5.38
C ALA A 42 -38.20 -7.97 -6.23
N LEU A 43 -38.06 -9.17 -5.68
CA LEU A 43 -37.64 -10.35 -6.42
C LEU A 43 -38.62 -10.66 -7.57
N GLN A 44 -39.93 -10.69 -7.30
CA GLN A 44 -40.94 -10.95 -8.33
C GLN A 44 -40.86 -9.92 -9.47
N LYS A 45 -40.66 -8.64 -9.13
CA LYS A 45 -40.44 -7.59 -10.14
C LYS A 45 -39.17 -7.83 -10.96
N ALA A 46 -38.08 -8.24 -10.32
CA ALA A 46 -36.83 -8.55 -11.02
C ALA A 46 -36.96 -9.77 -11.95
N GLU A 47 -37.69 -10.81 -11.53
CA GLU A 47 -38.02 -11.98 -12.36
C GLU A 47 -38.79 -11.57 -13.62
N GLN A 48 -39.77 -10.66 -13.48
CA GLN A 48 -40.57 -10.14 -14.60
C GLN A 48 -39.79 -9.20 -15.53
N ALA A 49 -38.87 -8.40 -14.98
CA ALA A 49 -38.07 -7.45 -15.76
C ALA A 49 -37.08 -8.14 -16.72
N GLY A 50 -36.73 -9.40 -16.46
CA GLY A 50 -35.86 -10.19 -17.33
C GLY A 50 -34.42 -9.66 -17.43
N GLN A 51 -33.98 -8.82 -16.50
CA GLN A 51 -32.62 -8.26 -16.48
C GLN A 51 -31.69 -9.15 -15.63
N PRO A 52 -30.76 -9.91 -16.23
CA PRO A 52 -30.01 -10.95 -15.51
C PRO A 52 -29.20 -10.44 -14.31
N ALA A 53 -28.53 -9.29 -14.46
CA ALA A 53 -27.70 -8.72 -13.39
C ALA A 53 -28.55 -8.19 -12.21
N ALA A 54 -29.68 -7.54 -12.50
CA ALA A 54 -30.61 -7.09 -11.47
C ALA A 54 -31.27 -8.26 -10.74
N LEU A 55 -31.65 -9.31 -11.49
CA LEU A 55 -32.18 -10.55 -10.91
C LEU A 55 -31.15 -11.26 -10.01
N PHE A 56 -29.88 -11.30 -10.42
CA PHE A 56 -28.82 -11.86 -9.58
C PHE A 56 -28.68 -11.09 -8.26
N VAL A 57 -28.67 -9.76 -8.30
CA VAL A 57 -28.62 -8.92 -7.08
C VAL A 57 -29.83 -9.16 -6.19
N ALA A 58 -31.04 -9.24 -6.77
CA ALA A 58 -32.27 -9.53 -6.01
C ALA A 58 -32.18 -10.90 -5.31
N TYR A 59 -31.72 -11.95 -6.01
CA TYR A 59 -31.52 -13.25 -5.38
C TYR A 59 -30.45 -13.22 -4.27
N MET A 60 -29.35 -12.48 -4.46
CA MET A 60 -28.32 -12.34 -3.41
C MET A 60 -28.85 -11.63 -2.17
N GLN A 61 -29.75 -10.65 -2.31
CA GLN A 61 -30.42 -9.99 -1.19
C GLN A 61 -31.31 -10.97 -0.42
N ILE A 62 -32.10 -11.78 -1.13
CA ILE A 62 -32.93 -12.83 -0.51
C ILE A 62 -32.09 -13.82 0.30
N MET A 63 -30.91 -14.19 -0.19
CA MET A 63 -30.00 -15.10 0.54
C MET A 63 -29.25 -14.45 1.70
N ALA A 64 -29.20 -13.12 1.75
CA ALA A 64 -28.52 -12.37 2.81
C ALA A 64 -29.45 -11.97 3.96
N ASP A 65 -30.75 -12.07 3.76
CA ASP A 65 -31.76 -11.78 4.79
C ASP A 65 -32.11 -13.08 5.54
N ASP A 66 -31.66 -13.14 6.79
CA ASP A 66 -31.80 -14.31 7.66
C ASP A 66 -33.26 -14.65 8.00
N CYS A 67 -34.19 -13.69 7.82
CA CYS A 67 -35.61 -13.86 8.12
C CYS A 67 -36.42 -14.35 6.91
N MET A 68 -35.83 -14.34 5.70
CA MET A 68 -36.54 -14.73 4.47
C MET A 68 -37.05 -16.17 4.49
N ASP A 69 -36.36 -17.12 5.13
CA ASP A 69 -36.84 -18.52 5.17
C ASP A 69 -38.16 -18.65 5.92
N ARG A 70 -38.40 -17.78 6.91
CA ARG A 70 -39.66 -17.74 7.68
C ARG A 70 -40.80 -17.14 6.87
N TYR A 71 -40.53 -16.07 6.13
CA TYR A 71 -41.57 -15.25 5.49
C TYR A 71 -41.85 -15.61 4.03
N ASP A 72 -40.85 -16.05 3.29
CA ASP A 72 -41.00 -16.56 1.92
C ASP A 72 -39.91 -17.59 1.60
N LYS A 73 -40.08 -18.79 2.17
CA LYS A 73 -39.24 -19.97 1.89
C LYS A 73 -39.12 -20.29 0.40
N ASN A 74 -40.15 -20.00 -0.39
CA ASN A 74 -40.13 -20.26 -1.82
C ASN A 74 -39.16 -19.30 -2.53
N ALA A 75 -39.10 -18.03 -2.14
CA ALA A 75 -38.10 -17.10 -2.65
C ALA A 75 -36.68 -17.56 -2.32
N VAL A 76 -36.42 -18.02 -1.09
CA VAL A 76 -35.12 -18.59 -0.68
C VAL A 76 -34.77 -19.81 -1.53
N ALA A 77 -35.71 -20.74 -1.72
CA ALA A 77 -35.49 -21.93 -2.55
C ALA A 77 -35.18 -21.58 -4.01
N ARG A 78 -35.90 -20.61 -4.59
CA ARG A 78 -35.62 -20.10 -5.96
C ARG A 78 -34.24 -19.44 -6.03
N ALA A 79 -33.91 -18.56 -5.09
CA ALA A 79 -32.61 -17.89 -5.05
C ALA A 79 -31.46 -18.91 -4.95
N LYS A 80 -31.53 -19.83 -3.99
CA LYS A 80 -30.53 -20.89 -3.79
C LYS A 80 -30.32 -21.75 -5.04
N THR A 81 -31.40 -22.06 -5.77
CA THR A 81 -31.35 -22.88 -6.98
C THR A 81 -30.76 -22.13 -8.17
N ASN A 82 -31.11 -20.84 -8.34
CA ASN A 82 -30.80 -20.09 -9.56
C ASN A 82 -29.48 -19.31 -9.49
N ILE A 83 -29.04 -18.87 -8.30
CA ILE A 83 -27.80 -18.08 -8.12
C ILE A 83 -26.58 -18.72 -8.78
N PRO A 84 -26.27 -20.02 -8.58
CA PRO A 84 -25.03 -20.59 -9.08
C PRO A 84 -24.91 -20.54 -10.61
N LYS A 85 -25.98 -20.89 -11.32
CA LYS A 85 -26.00 -20.86 -12.79
C LYS A 85 -25.98 -19.43 -13.31
N LEU A 86 -26.89 -18.59 -12.82
CA LEU A 86 -27.02 -17.19 -13.26
C LEU A 86 -25.72 -16.41 -13.04
N GLY A 87 -25.10 -16.57 -11.86
CA GLY A 87 -23.84 -15.91 -11.54
C GLY A 87 -22.69 -16.36 -12.44
N ARG A 88 -22.61 -17.66 -12.78
CA ARG A 88 -21.59 -18.19 -13.70
C ARG A 88 -21.79 -17.67 -15.12
N ASP A 89 -23.03 -17.67 -15.61
CA ASP A 89 -23.35 -17.16 -16.96
C ASP A 89 -22.99 -15.67 -17.06
N LEU A 90 -23.30 -14.87 -16.03
CA LEU A 90 -22.92 -13.47 -15.94
C LEU A 90 -21.40 -13.27 -15.85
N ALA A 91 -20.70 -14.11 -15.08
CA ALA A 91 -19.25 -14.07 -14.97
C ALA A 91 -18.57 -14.36 -16.32
N GLN A 92 -19.02 -15.40 -17.02
CA GLN A 92 -18.52 -15.78 -18.34
C GLN A 92 -18.80 -14.69 -19.38
N ALA A 93 -19.99 -14.09 -19.35
CA ALA A 93 -20.32 -12.97 -20.24
C ALA A 93 -19.45 -11.73 -19.97
N ALA A 94 -19.14 -11.43 -18.70
CA ALA A 94 -18.22 -10.35 -18.34
C ALA A 94 -16.77 -10.66 -18.78
N GLU A 95 -16.31 -11.90 -18.60
CA GLU A 95 -14.99 -12.34 -19.03
C GLU A 95 -14.84 -12.28 -20.55
N ALA A 96 -15.86 -12.71 -21.31
CA ALA A 96 -15.88 -12.64 -22.77
C ALA A 96 -15.78 -11.20 -23.29
N LYS A 97 -16.29 -10.22 -22.52
CA LYS A 97 -16.17 -8.78 -22.82
C LYS A 97 -14.84 -8.17 -22.37
N GLY A 98 -13.94 -8.96 -21.78
CA GLY A 98 -12.67 -8.49 -21.22
C GLY A 98 -12.81 -7.74 -19.88
N ALA A 99 -14.00 -7.74 -19.27
CA ALA A 99 -14.24 -7.13 -17.96
C ALA A 99 -13.78 -8.10 -16.85
N LEU A 100 -12.48 -8.28 -16.72
CA LEU A 100 -11.89 -9.31 -15.85
C LEU A 100 -11.95 -8.94 -14.37
N TYR A 101 -11.45 -7.75 -14.01
CA TYR A 101 -11.23 -7.35 -12.62
C TYR A 101 -11.64 -5.89 -12.35
N SER A 102 -12.32 -5.69 -11.22
CA SER A 102 -12.54 -4.40 -10.56
C SER A 102 -12.69 -4.64 -9.06
N PRO A 103 -12.27 -3.68 -8.20
CA PRO A 103 -12.57 -3.71 -6.78
C PRO A 103 -14.07 -3.52 -6.46
N ASP A 104 -14.86 -3.04 -7.43
CA ASP A 104 -16.26 -2.66 -7.21
C ASP A 104 -17.16 -3.87 -6.93
N PRO A 105 -18.14 -3.76 -6.01
CA PRO A 105 -19.09 -4.84 -5.74
C PRO A 105 -19.99 -5.12 -6.95
N VAL A 106 -20.75 -6.22 -6.87
CA VAL A 106 -21.76 -6.57 -7.87
C VAL A 106 -22.82 -5.46 -7.96
N ARG A 107 -23.11 -4.99 -9.18
CA ARG A 107 -24.10 -3.95 -9.47
C ARG A 107 -25.23 -4.48 -10.34
N ALA A 108 -26.45 -4.03 -10.05
CA ALA A 108 -27.64 -4.36 -10.85
C ALA A 108 -27.57 -3.78 -12.29
N THR A 109 -26.71 -2.79 -12.53
CA THR A 109 -26.50 -2.16 -13.85
C THR A 109 -25.81 -3.07 -14.88
N GLY A 110 -25.28 -4.22 -14.46
CA GLY A 110 -24.59 -5.15 -15.35
C GLY A 110 -23.14 -4.79 -15.69
N GLN A 111 -22.59 -3.73 -15.09
CA GLN A 111 -21.18 -3.32 -15.24
C GLN A 111 -20.21 -4.06 -14.30
N THR A 112 -20.64 -5.20 -13.74
CA THR A 112 -19.85 -6.03 -12.83
C THR A 112 -18.82 -6.85 -13.59
N THR A 113 -17.61 -6.98 -13.04
CA THR A 113 -16.53 -7.78 -13.65
C THR A 113 -16.66 -9.28 -13.33
N ALA A 114 -16.07 -10.13 -14.16
CA ALA A 114 -16.09 -11.59 -13.99
C ALA A 114 -15.61 -12.03 -12.61
N PHE A 115 -14.49 -11.46 -12.14
CA PHE A 115 -13.96 -11.69 -10.79
C PHE A 115 -15.03 -11.52 -9.69
N ARG A 116 -15.87 -10.48 -9.78
CA ARG A 116 -16.84 -10.14 -8.74
C ARG A 116 -18.03 -11.06 -8.69
N TYR A 117 -18.45 -11.60 -9.83
CA TYR A 117 -19.47 -12.65 -9.85
C TYR A 117 -18.93 -13.95 -9.22
N TYR A 118 -17.72 -14.37 -9.57
CA TYR A 118 -17.12 -15.56 -8.95
C TYR A 118 -16.89 -15.38 -7.44
N GLU A 119 -16.46 -14.19 -6.99
CA GLU A 119 -16.38 -13.87 -5.56
C GLU A 119 -17.74 -13.97 -4.86
N ALA A 120 -18.80 -13.42 -5.46
CA ALA A 120 -20.15 -13.47 -4.89
C ALA A 120 -20.66 -14.91 -4.77
N LEU A 121 -20.27 -15.78 -5.71
CA LEU A 121 -20.55 -17.22 -5.67
C LEU A 121 -19.64 -18.01 -4.72
N ARG A 122 -18.62 -17.36 -4.13
CA ARG A 122 -17.52 -18.01 -3.38
C ARG A 122 -16.78 -19.07 -4.19
N ASP A 123 -16.80 -18.95 -5.51
CA ASP A 123 -16.01 -19.76 -6.42
C ASP A 123 -14.60 -19.18 -6.53
N TYR A 124 -13.84 -19.27 -5.43
CA TYR A 124 -12.52 -18.65 -5.34
C TYR A 124 -11.53 -19.22 -6.35
N HIS A 125 -11.74 -20.46 -6.82
CA HIS A 125 -10.93 -21.05 -7.87
C HIS A 125 -11.06 -20.25 -9.17
N GLU A 126 -12.29 -20.04 -9.66
CA GLU A 126 -12.53 -19.26 -10.87
C GLU A 126 -12.21 -17.77 -10.68
N ALA A 127 -12.49 -17.21 -9.49
CA ALA A 127 -12.09 -15.84 -9.18
C ALA A 127 -10.57 -15.66 -9.28
N ASN A 128 -9.80 -16.59 -8.73
CA ASN A 128 -8.34 -16.60 -8.83
C ASN A 128 -7.85 -16.75 -10.27
N ARG A 129 -8.47 -17.64 -11.06
CA ARG A 129 -8.12 -17.82 -12.49
C ARG A 129 -8.31 -16.52 -13.28
N VAL A 130 -9.46 -15.86 -13.12
CA VAL A 130 -9.76 -14.60 -13.82
C VAL A 130 -8.85 -13.47 -13.34
N LEU A 131 -8.54 -13.41 -12.05
CA LEU A 131 -7.62 -12.42 -11.52
C LEU A 131 -6.21 -12.61 -12.06
N LEU A 132 -5.69 -13.84 -12.13
CA LEU A 132 -4.39 -14.11 -12.78
C LEU A 132 -4.41 -13.67 -14.25
N LYS A 133 -5.49 -13.96 -14.97
CA LYS A 133 -5.64 -13.51 -16.36
C LYS A 133 -5.59 -11.98 -16.47
N ALA A 134 -6.18 -11.26 -15.52
CA ALA A 134 -6.12 -9.79 -15.46
C ALA A 134 -4.69 -9.29 -15.20
N VAL A 135 -3.98 -9.89 -14.23
CA VAL A 135 -2.58 -9.55 -13.94
C VAL A 135 -1.68 -9.85 -15.14
N GLN A 136 -1.87 -10.99 -15.81
CA GLN A 136 -1.09 -11.38 -17.00
C GLN A 136 -1.33 -10.45 -18.20
N ALA A 137 -2.53 -9.86 -18.32
CA ALA A 137 -2.83 -8.89 -19.37
C ALA A 137 -2.12 -7.55 -19.16
N LYS A 138 -1.77 -7.21 -17.92
CA LYS A 138 -1.03 -5.99 -17.53
C LYS A 138 0.08 -6.34 -16.53
N PRO A 139 1.13 -7.04 -16.99
CA PRO A 139 2.11 -7.67 -16.10
C PRO A 139 2.96 -6.66 -15.32
N ASP A 140 3.01 -5.40 -15.74
CA ASP A 140 3.70 -4.29 -15.09
C ASP A 140 2.82 -3.45 -14.15
N ASP A 141 1.51 -3.72 -14.10
CA ASP A 141 0.58 -3.06 -13.17
C ASP A 141 0.76 -3.62 -11.76
N LEU A 142 1.60 -2.95 -10.98
CA LEU A 142 1.88 -3.30 -9.58
C LEU A 142 0.62 -3.30 -8.71
N ARG A 143 -0.34 -2.40 -8.96
CA ARG A 143 -1.57 -2.34 -8.14
C ARG A 143 -2.44 -3.57 -8.38
N MET A 144 -2.54 -4.00 -9.64
CA MET A 144 -3.25 -5.24 -9.98
C MET A 144 -2.57 -6.47 -9.39
N PHE A 145 -1.23 -6.50 -9.45
CA PHE A 145 -0.45 -7.55 -8.81
C PHE A 145 -0.67 -7.59 -7.29
N GLU A 146 -0.62 -6.45 -6.61
CA GLU A 146 -0.83 -6.35 -5.16
C GLU A 146 -2.23 -6.78 -4.73
N ALA A 147 -3.25 -6.46 -5.54
CA ALA A 147 -4.59 -6.96 -5.33
C ALA A 147 -4.64 -8.49 -5.40
N ALA A 148 -3.97 -9.10 -6.38
CA ALA A 148 -3.86 -10.56 -6.50
C ALA A 148 -3.02 -11.18 -5.38
N TRP A 149 -1.96 -10.51 -4.95
CA TRP A 149 -1.12 -10.98 -3.84
C TRP A 149 -1.90 -11.03 -2.53
N ASN A 150 -2.72 -10.01 -2.26
CA ASN A 150 -3.46 -9.89 -1.00
C ASN A 150 -4.88 -10.50 -1.05
N ILE A 151 -5.19 -11.25 -2.11
CA ILE A 151 -6.57 -11.66 -2.40
C ILE A 151 -7.20 -12.58 -1.34
N ASP A 152 -6.38 -13.30 -0.57
CA ASP A 152 -6.85 -14.19 0.48
C ASP A 152 -7.30 -13.42 1.74
N ASN A 153 -6.92 -12.15 1.88
CA ASN A 153 -7.27 -11.35 3.04
C ASN A 153 -8.80 -11.16 3.11
N GLY A 154 -9.40 -11.69 4.17
CA GLY A 154 -10.85 -11.61 4.38
C GLY A 154 -11.66 -12.68 3.63
N ARG A 155 -11.01 -13.59 2.90
CA ARG A 155 -11.68 -14.77 2.35
C ARG A 155 -11.73 -15.88 3.38
N TYR A 156 -12.88 -16.56 3.40
CA TYR A 156 -13.14 -17.67 4.30
C TYR A 156 -13.70 -18.83 3.51
N GLY A 157 -13.27 -20.04 3.88
CA GLY A 157 -13.83 -21.29 3.39
C GLY A 157 -15.29 -21.51 3.83
N PRO A 158 -15.86 -22.67 3.46
CA PRO A 158 -17.16 -23.08 3.95
C PRO A 158 -17.17 -23.18 5.49
N VAL A 159 -18.36 -23.03 6.07
CA VAL A 159 -18.57 -23.26 7.51
C VAL A 159 -18.34 -24.75 7.79
N ASP A 160 -17.50 -25.04 8.78
CA ASP A 160 -17.30 -26.38 9.29
C ASP A 160 -18.59 -26.85 10.01
N PRO A 161 -19.24 -27.94 9.55
CA PRO A 161 -20.47 -28.44 10.17
C PRO A 161 -20.30 -28.88 11.63
N ALA A 162 -19.10 -29.30 12.04
CA ALA A 162 -18.85 -29.80 13.39
C ALA A 162 -18.59 -28.67 14.39
N THR A 163 -17.91 -27.61 13.97
CA THR A 163 -17.48 -26.52 14.85
C THR A 163 -18.25 -25.21 14.65
N GLY A 164 -19.00 -25.08 13.55
CA GLY A 164 -19.65 -23.83 13.15
C GLY A 164 -18.66 -22.72 12.74
N SER A 165 -17.35 -22.99 12.76
CA SER A 165 -16.31 -22.02 12.46
C SER A 165 -16.00 -21.95 10.98
N ARG A 166 -15.44 -20.82 10.51
CA ARG A 166 -14.91 -20.69 9.15
C ARG A 166 -13.39 -20.62 9.20
N GLN A 167 -12.73 -21.47 8.43
CA GLN A 167 -11.28 -21.39 8.26
C GLN A 167 -10.93 -20.29 7.25
N PRO A 168 -9.84 -19.53 7.46
CA PRO A 168 -9.32 -18.63 6.46
C PRO A 168 -9.03 -19.37 5.16
N TYR A 169 -9.38 -18.78 4.03
CA TYR A 169 -9.07 -19.36 2.73
C TYR A 169 -7.61 -19.09 2.37
N SER A 170 -6.94 -20.09 1.80
CA SER A 170 -5.63 -19.93 1.17
C SER A 170 -5.75 -20.30 -0.29
N SER A 171 -5.29 -19.41 -1.17
CA SER A 171 -5.22 -19.67 -2.60
C SER A 171 -4.32 -20.88 -2.89
N PRO A 172 -4.59 -21.63 -3.98
CA PRO A 172 -3.80 -22.80 -4.34
C PRO A 172 -2.31 -22.46 -4.57
N PRO A 173 -1.37 -23.39 -4.30
CA PRO A 173 0.06 -23.15 -4.49
C PRO A 173 0.42 -22.70 -5.92
N ALA A 174 -0.24 -23.26 -6.94
CA ALA A 174 -0.03 -22.89 -8.33
C ALA A 174 -0.34 -21.40 -8.61
N PHE A 175 -1.39 -20.84 -7.99
CA PHE A 175 -1.72 -19.42 -8.11
C PHE A 175 -0.60 -18.54 -7.54
N ARG A 176 -0.07 -18.93 -6.36
CA ARG A 176 1.05 -18.22 -5.72
C ARG A 176 2.34 -18.31 -6.52
N GLN A 177 2.63 -19.47 -7.11
CA GLN A 177 3.81 -19.66 -7.95
C GLN A 177 3.78 -18.76 -9.19
N GLU A 178 2.63 -18.62 -9.85
CA GLU A 178 2.50 -17.71 -11.00
C GLU A 178 2.71 -16.24 -10.60
N LEU A 179 2.23 -15.80 -9.44
CA LEU A 179 2.52 -14.45 -8.93
C LEU A 179 4.01 -14.26 -8.62
N VAL A 180 4.65 -15.22 -7.94
CA VAL A 180 6.10 -15.16 -7.67
C VAL A 180 6.90 -15.07 -8.97
N LYS A 181 6.51 -15.85 -9.99
CA LYS A 181 7.13 -15.80 -11.32
C LYS A 181 6.98 -14.42 -11.97
N MET A 182 5.80 -13.81 -11.91
CA MET A 182 5.58 -12.46 -12.44
C MET A 182 6.41 -11.40 -11.72
N ALA A 183 6.52 -11.49 -10.38
CA ALA A 183 7.37 -10.60 -9.60
C ALA A 183 8.85 -10.77 -9.99
N SER A 184 9.32 -12.01 -10.13
CA SER A 184 10.69 -12.31 -10.56
C SER A 184 10.98 -11.75 -11.95
N MET A 185 10.09 -11.98 -12.92
CA MET A 185 10.25 -11.49 -14.29
C MET A 185 10.33 -9.96 -14.35
N ASN A 186 9.48 -9.25 -13.59
CA ASN A 186 9.51 -7.78 -13.54
C ASN A 186 10.77 -7.25 -12.86
N ALA A 187 11.15 -7.84 -11.72
CA ALA A 187 12.39 -7.50 -11.03
C ALA A 187 13.60 -7.70 -11.94
N ASP A 188 13.71 -8.85 -12.61
CA ASP A 188 14.81 -9.18 -13.53
C ASP A 188 14.85 -8.24 -14.72
N ARG A 189 13.68 -7.90 -15.31
CA ARG A 189 13.59 -6.95 -16.41
C ARG A 189 14.12 -5.57 -15.99
N LEU A 190 13.74 -5.09 -14.81
CA LEU A 190 14.17 -3.80 -14.27
C LEU A 190 15.67 -3.80 -13.94
N MET A 191 16.17 -4.86 -13.31
CA MET A 191 17.61 -5.02 -13.01
C MET A 191 18.47 -5.08 -14.28
N LYS A 192 17.99 -5.73 -15.35
CA LYS A 192 18.68 -5.75 -16.65
C LYS A 192 18.64 -4.40 -17.35
N ALA A 193 17.52 -3.68 -17.27
CA ALA A 193 17.40 -2.33 -17.82
C ALA A 193 18.31 -1.35 -17.07
N GLU A 194 18.39 -1.48 -15.75
CA GLU A 194 19.29 -0.70 -14.90
C GLU A 194 20.76 -0.88 -15.29
N GLU A 195 21.20 -2.10 -15.59
CA GLU A 195 22.59 -2.36 -15.95
C GLU A 195 23.03 -1.54 -17.18
N ARG A 196 22.11 -1.30 -18.12
CA ARG A 196 22.39 -0.48 -19.31
C ARG A 196 22.54 0.99 -18.93
N ASP A 197 21.67 1.51 -18.07
CA ASP A 197 21.79 2.89 -17.60
C ASP A 197 23.05 3.10 -16.75
N ALA A 198 23.43 2.10 -15.96
CA ALA A 198 24.60 2.13 -15.10
C ALA A 198 25.92 2.28 -15.88
N GLN A 199 25.95 1.92 -17.17
CA GLN A 199 27.13 2.15 -18.02
C GLN A 199 27.48 3.64 -18.13
N GLY A 200 26.48 4.54 -18.03
CA GLY A 200 26.71 5.98 -18.05
C GLY A 200 27.34 6.55 -16.77
N LEU A 201 27.45 5.76 -15.69
CA LEU A 201 28.04 6.22 -14.42
C LEU A 201 29.55 6.50 -14.52
N THR A 202 30.22 5.95 -15.53
CA THR A 202 31.62 6.23 -15.85
C THR A 202 31.80 7.27 -16.95
N GLY A 203 30.70 7.77 -17.53
CA GLY A 203 30.69 8.78 -18.59
C GLY A 203 31.00 10.21 -18.12
N ASN A 204 30.77 11.21 -18.96
CA ASN A 204 30.98 12.62 -18.57
C ASN A 204 29.99 13.09 -17.48
N ILE A 205 30.14 14.31 -16.94
CA ILE A 205 29.30 14.82 -15.83
C ILE A 205 27.80 14.85 -16.19
N GLY A 206 27.46 15.22 -17.42
CA GLY A 206 26.07 15.25 -17.89
C GLY A 206 25.46 13.85 -18.00
N GLU A 207 26.23 12.90 -18.52
CA GLU A 207 25.85 11.48 -18.59
C GLU A 207 25.70 10.86 -17.20
N LEU A 208 26.62 11.17 -16.28
CA LEU A 208 26.59 10.68 -14.91
C LEU A 208 25.28 11.07 -14.20
N GLY A 209 24.88 12.34 -14.27
CA GLY A 209 23.67 12.81 -13.59
C GLY A 209 22.41 12.10 -14.09
N LYS A 210 22.28 11.96 -15.42
CA LYS A 210 21.17 11.26 -16.05
C LYS A 210 21.18 9.76 -15.72
N ALA A 211 22.33 9.11 -15.90
CA ALA A 211 22.53 7.69 -15.62
C ALA A 211 22.23 7.36 -14.15
N SER A 212 22.71 8.20 -13.22
CA SER A 212 22.48 8.01 -11.79
C SER A 212 20.99 8.03 -11.46
N THR A 213 20.26 9.01 -11.99
CA THR A 213 18.81 9.15 -11.77
C THR A 213 18.05 7.95 -12.33
N GLN A 214 18.37 7.55 -13.57
CA GLN A 214 17.68 6.45 -14.24
C GLN A 214 17.99 5.08 -13.63
N SER A 215 19.25 4.83 -13.25
CA SER A 215 19.67 3.57 -12.63
C SER A 215 19.07 3.42 -11.23
N ILE A 216 19.15 4.45 -10.36
CA ILE A 216 18.61 4.34 -8.99
C ILE A 216 17.08 4.16 -8.98
N GLU A 217 16.36 4.81 -9.89
CA GLU A 217 14.91 4.64 -10.05
C GLU A 217 14.55 3.20 -10.42
N LYS A 218 15.33 2.58 -11.33
CA LYS A 218 15.12 1.18 -11.71
C LYS A 218 15.48 0.21 -10.60
N LEU A 219 16.53 0.46 -9.82
CA LEU A 219 16.84 -0.35 -8.63
C LEU A 219 15.70 -0.29 -7.60
N ARG A 220 15.17 0.91 -7.33
CA ARG A 220 14.02 1.09 -6.42
C ARG A 220 12.78 0.39 -6.93
N SER A 221 12.49 0.51 -8.22
CA SER A 221 11.36 -0.17 -8.86
C SER A 221 11.52 -1.69 -8.81
N ALA A 222 12.71 -2.21 -9.09
CA ALA A 222 13.01 -3.63 -8.99
C ALA A 222 12.82 -4.13 -7.56
N ALA A 223 13.31 -3.38 -6.57
CA ALA A 223 13.18 -3.71 -5.16
C ALA A 223 11.70 -3.83 -4.72
N ILE A 224 10.80 -3.01 -5.26
CA ILE A 224 9.37 -3.13 -4.97
C ILE A 224 8.83 -4.51 -5.39
N TRP A 225 9.20 -4.99 -6.57
CA TRP A 225 8.83 -6.33 -7.04
C TRP A 225 9.54 -7.44 -6.25
N MET A 226 10.80 -7.23 -5.87
CA MET A 226 11.58 -8.20 -5.12
C MET A 226 11.06 -8.45 -3.69
N LYS A 227 10.23 -7.56 -3.13
CA LYS A 227 9.55 -7.80 -1.84
C LYS A 227 8.69 -9.06 -1.83
N TYR A 228 8.24 -9.51 -3.01
CA TYR A 228 7.42 -10.70 -3.18
C TYR A 228 8.25 -11.98 -3.46
N LEU A 229 9.57 -11.88 -3.36
CA LEU A 229 10.52 -12.98 -3.60
C LEU A 229 11.23 -13.38 -2.29
N PRO A 230 11.70 -14.64 -2.16
CA PRO A 230 12.33 -15.13 -0.93
C PRO A 230 13.56 -14.33 -0.47
N SER A 231 14.34 -13.79 -1.39
CA SER A 231 15.55 -13.02 -1.09
C SER A 231 15.28 -11.55 -0.72
N GLY A 232 14.04 -11.09 -0.83
CA GLY A 232 13.69 -9.68 -0.72
C GLY A 232 14.49 -8.81 -1.69
N ASP A 233 14.64 -7.53 -1.34
CA ASP A 233 15.32 -6.51 -2.14
C ASP A 233 16.85 -6.48 -2.01
N LYS A 234 17.45 -7.45 -1.30
CA LYS A 234 18.91 -7.53 -1.09
C LYS A 234 19.71 -7.42 -2.39
N PRO A 235 19.38 -8.12 -3.49
CA PRO A 235 20.15 -8.00 -4.73
C PRO A 235 20.17 -6.58 -5.33
N ALA A 236 19.07 -5.83 -5.19
CA ALA A 236 19.00 -4.44 -5.64
C ALA A 236 19.84 -3.52 -4.74
N ARG A 237 19.86 -3.77 -3.43
CA ARG A 237 20.70 -3.01 -2.47
C ARG A 237 22.19 -3.27 -2.65
N ASP A 238 22.59 -4.52 -2.79
CA ASP A 238 23.99 -4.90 -3.03
C ASP A 238 24.51 -4.24 -4.33
N ARG A 239 23.66 -4.24 -5.38
CA ARG A 239 23.99 -3.56 -6.64
C ARG A 239 24.07 -2.05 -6.47
N ALA A 240 23.17 -1.44 -5.70
CA ALA A 240 23.23 -0.01 -5.42
C ALA A 240 24.56 0.36 -4.76
N GLU A 241 25.00 -0.39 -3.75
CA GLU A 241 26.30 -0.16 -3.12
C GLU A 241 27.45 -0.22 -4.14
N GLN A 242 27.44 -1.21 -5.05
CA GLN A 242 28.44 -1.30 -6.13
C GLN A 242 28.41 -0.09 -7.07
N ARG A 243 27.23 0.49 -7.35
CA ARG A 243 27.13 1.73 -8.16
C ARG A 243 27.70 2.93 -7.42
N GLY A 244 27.40 3.08 -6.13
CA GLY A 244 28.01 4.10 -5.27
C GLY A 244 29.53 4.02 -5.31
N ASP A 245 30.07 2.81 -5.14
CA ASP A 245 31.52 2.55 -5.20
C ASP A 245 32.11 2.85 -6.59
N THR A 246 31.36 2.62 -7.66
CA THR A 246 31.78 2.93 -9.04
C THR A 246 31.92 4.44 -9.25
N ILE A 247 30.97 5.23 -8.73
CA ILE A 247 31.01 6.70 -8.82
C ILE A 247 32.16 7.25 -7.97
N MET A 248 32.39 6.69 -6.79
CA MET A 248 33.45 7.13 -5.87
C MET A 248 34.87 6.83 -6.36
N LYS A 249 35.04 5.88 -7.28
CA LYS A 249 36.33 5.58 -7.93
C LYS A 249 36.71 6.59 -9.03
N ARG A 250 35.86 7.57 -9.33
CA ARG A 250 36.15 8.59 -10.35
C ARG A 250 37.28 9.52 -9.90
N PRO A 251 38.11 10.06 -10.83
CA PRO A 251 39.26 10.89 -10.48
C PRO A 251 38.93 12.17 -9.70
N ASP A 252 37.76 12.79 -9.94
CA ASP A 252 37.27 13.92 -9.15
C ASP A 252 35.93 13.56 -8.47
N PRO A 253 35.97 13.02 -7.24
CA PRO A 253 34.78 12.63 -6.53
C PRO A 253 34.01 13.83 -5.94
N THR A 254 34.60 15.03 -5.90
CA THR A 254 34.04 16.16 -5.14
C THR A 254 32.66 16.58 -5.64
N PHE A 255 32.47 16.54 -6.96
CA PHE A 255 31.20 16.89 -7.62
C PHE A 255 30.28 15.69 -7.89
N THR A 256 30.70 14.48 -7.52
CA THR A 256 29.95 13.23 -7.77
C THR A 256 29.49 12.53 -6.50
N GLN A 257 29.93 13.03 -5.33
CA GLN A 257 29.57 12.53 -4.00
C GLN A 257 28.06 12.49 -3.78
N SER A 258 27.31 13.49 -4.23
CA SER A 258 25.84 13.50 -4.09
C SER A 258 25.19 12.32 -4.81
N GLN A 259 25.72 11.92 -5.97
CA GLN A 259 25.19 10.81 -6.76
C GLN A 259 25.51 9.48 -6.08
N ALA A 260 26.73 9.30 -5.59
CA ALA A 260 27.11 8.12 -4.82
C ALA A 260 26.28 7.96 -3.53
N MET A 261 25.98 9.08 -2.85
CA MET A 261 25.18 9.09 -1.63
C MET A 261 23.77 8.52 -1.86
N MET A 262 23.10 8.89 -2.96
CA MET A 262 21.76 8.35 -3.28
C MET A 262 21.74 6.81 -3.34
N TYR A 263 22.81 6.21 -3.86
CA TYR A 263 22.96 4.77 -3.94
C TYR A 263 23.23 4.14 -2.57
N TYR A 264 24.12 4.73 -1.77
CA TYR A 264 24.40 4.24 -0.42
C TYR A 264 23.19 4.36 0.52
N GLU A 265 22.42 5.44 0.41
CA GLU A 265 21.17 5.62 1.15
C GLU A 265 20.18 4.50 0.85
N PHE A 266 19.96 4.23 -0.44
CA PHE A 266 19.07 3.16 -0.86
C PHE A 266 19.59 1.76 -0.48
N ALA A 267 20.90 1.54 -0.55
CA ALA A 267 21.53 0.30 -0.09
C ALA A 267 21.40 0.11 1.43
N GLY A 268 21.15 1.17 2.19
CA GLY A 268 21.26 1.16 3.65
C GLY A 268 22.72 1.04 4.13
N SER A 269 23.68 1.47 3.31
CA SER A 269 25.11 1.32 3.57
C SER A 269 25.59 2.30 4.66
N PRO A 270 26.46 1.88 5.59
CA PRO A 270 27.06 2.77 6.59
C PRO A 270 27.90 3.90 5.96
N LYS A 271 28.40 3.69 4.73
CA LYS A 271 29.16 4.68 3.94
C LYS A 271 28.40 6.00 3.76
N THR A 272 27.06 5.98 3.84
CA THR A 272 26.22 7.18 3.81
C THR A 272 26.59 8.15 4.94
N LYS A 273 26.75 7.64 6.16
CA LYS A 273 27.07 8.46 7.34
C LYS A 273 28.49 9.01 7.25
N ASP A 274 29.43 8.17 6.84
CA ASP A 274 30.83 8.55 6.66
C ASP A 274 30.96 9.64 5.60
N MET A 275 30.24 9.50 4.48
CA MET A 275 30.23 10.49 3.41
C MET A 275 29.58 11.81 3.84
N ALA A 276 28.45 11.75 4.56
CA ALA A 276 27.83 12.95 5.13
C ALA A 276 28.78 13.68 6.09
N ALA A 277 29.53 12.95 6.92
CA ALA A 277 30.54 13.53 7.81
C ALA A 277 31.72 14.15 7.03
N GLN A 278 32.20 13.49 5.98
CA GLN A 278 33.26 14.02 5.11
C GLN A 278 32.84 15.30 4.39
N ILE A 279 31.61 15.36 3.87
CA ILE A 279 31.07 16.56 3.22
C ILE A 279 30.96 17.71 4.22
N ARG A 280 30.46 17.46 5.43
CA ARG A 280 30.42 18.46 6.51
C ARG A 280 31.81 18.97 6.85
N HIS A 281 32.76 18.08 7.11
CA HIS A 281 34.15 18.48 7.40
C HIS A 281 34.77 19.30 6.27
N LYS A 282 34.58 18.91 5.00
CA LYS A 282 35.07 19.68 3.83
C LYS A 282 34.41 21.05 3.74
N SER A 283 33.11 21.15 4.01
CA SER A 283 32.39 22.43 4.04
C SER A 283 32.89 23.35 5.14
N GLU A 284 33.12 22.83 6.35
CA GLU A 284 33.69 23.58 7.47
C GLU A 284 35.12 24.06 7.19
N VAL A 285 35.96 23.21 6.60
CA VAL A 285 37.32 23.60 6.21
C VAL A 285 37.30 24.67 5.11
N SER A 286 36.41 24.53 4.13
CA SER A 286 36.25 25.52 3.05
C SER A 286 35.73 26.86 3.59
N GLN A 287 34.77 26.81 4.51
CA GLN A 287 34.25 28.00 5.19
C GLN A 287 35.35 28.70 5.99
N ARG A 288 36.11 27.96 6.82
CA ARG A 288 37.25 28.52 7.57
C ARG A 288 38.33 29.08 6.66
N ALA A 289 38.57 28.46 5.51
CA ALA A 289 39.52 28.98 4.52
C ALA A 289 39.02 30.30 3.89
N MET A 290 37.73 30.40 3.57
CA MET A 290 37.12 31.64 3.09
C MET A 290 37.13 32.74 4.15
N GLU A 291 36.84 32.41 5.41
CA GLU A 291 36.92 33.35 6.55
C GLU A 291 38.34 33.89 6.71
N LYS A 292 39.36 33.01 6.74
CA LYS A 292 40.77 33.42 6.80
C LYS A 292 41.21 34.28 5.61
N ALA A 293 40.76 33.94 4.40
CA ALA A 293 41.05 34.75 3.21
C ALA A 293 40.38 36.13 3.28
N GLY A 294 39.15 36.19 3.77
CA GLY A 294 38.41 37.43 4.03
C GLY A 294 39.07 38.30 5.11
N GLU A 295 39.52 37.70 6.21
CA GLU A 295 40.29 38.38 7.26
C GLU A 295 41.63 38.91 6.74
N SER A 296 42.35 38.12 5.94
CA SER A 296 43.61 38.53 5.33
C SER A 296 43.43 39.71 4.39
N MET A 297 42.36 39.72 3.57
CA MET A 297 42.02 40.86 2.72
C MET A 297 41.68 42.10 3.56
N LYS A 298 40.86 41.99 4.60
CA LYS A 298 40.56 43.11 5.51
C LYS A 298 41.83 43.66 6.17
N GLY A 299 42.75 42.79 6.59
CA GLY A 299 44.05 43.18 7.15
C GLY A 299 44.92 43.96 6.16
N MET A 300 44.99 43.53 4.89
CA MET A 300 45.70 44.27 3.84
C MET A 300 45.08 45.64 3.56
N PHE A 301 43.75 45.77 3.58
CA PHE A 301 43.08 47.06 3.42
C PHE A 301 43.37 48.01 4.59
N ASN A 302 43.35 47.50 5.84
CA ASN A 302 43.68 48.32 7.01
C ASN A 302 45.13 48.78 7.01
N GLN A 303 46.08 47.89 6.70
CA GLN A 303 47.50 48.28 6.61
C GLN A 303 47.78 49.31 5.51
N LYS A 304 47.11 49.17 4.35
CA LYS A 304 47.22 50.15 3.28
C LYS A 304 46.63 51.50 3.68
N SER A 305 45.46 51.50 4.34
CA SER A 305 44.81 52.71 4.85
C SER A 305 45.64 53.40 5.94
N GLU A 306 46.26 52.65 6.86
CA GLU A 306 47.15 53.22 7.88
C GLU A 306 48.44 53.81 7.29
N ALA A 307 49.01 53.16 6.28
CA ALA A 307 50.17 53.68 5.57
C ALA A 307 49.84 54.96 4.79
N GLU A 308 48.69 55.01 4.13
CA GLU A 308 48.19 56.21 3.43
C GLU A 308 47.87 57.35 4.40
N GLN A 309 47.27 57.04 5.56
CA GLN A 309 46.99 58.02 6.61
C GLN A 309 48.28 58.59 7.22
N LYS A 310 49.28 57.75 7.54
CA LYS A 310 50.59 58.22 8.01
C LYS A 310 51.31 59.08 6.98
N GLN A 311 51.16 58.76 5.69
CA GLN A 311 51.74 59.57 4.62
C GLN A 311 51.02 60.92 4.48
N PHE A 312 49.70 60.95 4.68
CA PHE A 312 48.92 62.17 4.73
C PHE A 312 49.31 63.04 5.93
N ASP A 313 49.38 62.46 7.13
CA ASP A 313 49.75 63.17 8.35
C ASP A 313 51.17 63.74 8.27
N LYS A 314 52.10 62.99 7.67
CA LYS A 314 53.46 63.49 7.41
C LYS A 314 53.46 64.67 6.45
N LYS A 315 52.72 64.58 5.34
CA LYS A 315 52.59 65.71 4.39
C LYS A 315 51.93 66.92 5.05
N LYS A 316 50.94 66.71 5.92
CA LYS A 316 50.28 67.77 6.67
C LYS A 316 51.25 68.46 7.64
N ALA A 317 52.03 67.70 8.40
CA ALA A 317 53.03 68.24 9.33
C ALA A 317 54.16 68.99 8.59
N ASP A 318 54.60 68.49 7.44
CA ASP A 318 55.56 69.18 6.59
C ASP A 318 54.98 70.51 6.07
N LEU A 319 53.70 70.54 5.69
CA LEU A 319 53.00 71.75 5.25
C LEU A 319 52.81 72.78 6.39
N GLU A 320 52.45 72.33 7.59
CA GLU A 320 52.29 73.18 8.78
C GLU A 320 53.63 73.84 9.16
N LYS A 321 54.74 73.09 9.03
CA LYS A 321 56.10 73.59 9.25
C LYS A 321 56.55 74.61 8.20
N GLU A 322 56.14 74.44 6.94
CA GLU A 322 56.43 75.41 5.87
C GLU A 322 55.56 76.68 5.96
N LEU A 323 54.34 76.57 6.49
CA LEU A 323 53.38 77.67 6.60
C LEU A 323 53.47 78.44 7.95
N GLY A 324 54.30 78.00 8.88
CA GLY A 324 54.63 78.74 10.11
C GLY A 324 53.55 78.75 11.18
N PHE A 325 52.75 77.68 11.28
CA PHE A 325 51.85 77.42 12.41
C PHE A 325 52.55 76.63 13.52
#